data_AF-A0A7X4C2R7-F1
#
_entry.id   AF-A0A7X4C2R7-F1
#
_cell.length_a   1.000
_cell.length_b   1.000
_cell.length_c   1.000
_cell.angle_alpha   90.00
_cell.angle_beta   90.00
_cell.angle_gamma   90.00
#
_symmetry.space_group_name_H-M   'P 1'
#
loop_
_entity.id
_entity.type
_entity.pdbx_description
1 polymer ?
#
loop_
_entity_poly.entity_id
_entity_poly.type
_entity_poly.pdbx_seq_one_letter_code
_entity_poly.pdbx_strand_id
1 'polypeptide(L)'
;MRSRVSIRSKFPDFDEISYQYAISVKSLSLFYSPINPEYYSEFQFYTNIEIEIEKEERLKELENTSSMMLLASIEALFHVDYLRRCYYRKRDALSRAFRELYRRKHTQISLEDELLELWKRNSNVTASLVGQIRGAFRYRHWLAHGRYWEPKLGQAYDFESVHNLARAIDNSFPFER
;
A
#
# COMPACT_ATOMS: atom_id res chain seq x y z
N MET A 1 -11.20 26.29 -17.22
CA MET A 1 -11.53 24.85 -17.07
C MET A 1 -10.25 24.15 -16.65
N ARG A 2 -10.16 23.52 -15.46
CA ARG A 2 -8.95 22.78 -15.08
C ARG A 2 -8.78 21.58 -16.02
N SER A 3 -7.57 21.34 -16.53
CA SER A 3 -7.28 20.29 -17.51
C SER A 3 -7.44 18.90 -16.91
N ARG A 4 -7.94 17.94 -17.70
CA ARG A 4 -8.01 16.53 -17.27
C ARG A 4 -6.62 16.01 -16.93
N VAL A 5 -6.50 15.30 -15.82
CA VAL A 5 -5.28 14.58 -15.48
C VAL A 5 -5.18 13.34 -16.37
N SER A 6 -4.03 13.18 -17.03
CA SER A 6 -3.71 11.97 -17.78
C SER A 6 -3.49 10.82 -16.80
N ILE A 7 -4.28 9.76 -16.92
CA ILE A 7 -4.14 8.55 -16.13
C ILE A 7 -3.13 7.65 -16.86
N ARG A 8 -2.01 7.30 -16.21
CA ARG A 8 -1.09 6.29 -16.77
C ARG A 8 -1.81 4.94 -16.84
N SER A 9 -1.56 4.20 -17.91
CA SER A 9 -2.17 2.87 -18.13
C SER A 9 -1.66 1.79 -17.19
N LYS A 10 -0.50 1.99 -16.54
CA LYS A 10 0.11 1.05 -15.60
C LYS A 10 0.58 1.75 -14.33
N PHE A 11 0.22 1.16 -13.21
CA PHE A 11 0.80 1.34 -11.88
C PHE A 11 1.10 -0.07 -11.33
N PRO A 12 2.02 -0.22 -10.36
CA PRO A 12 2.44 -1.54 -9.89
C PRO A 12 1.26 -2.37 -9.42
N ASP A 13 1.18 -3.61 -9.91
CA ASP A 13 0.16 -4.58 -9.51
C ASP A 13 0.53 -5.18 -8.14
N PHE A 14 -0.47 -5.59 -7.36
CA PHE A 14 -0.25 -6.19 -6.05
C PHE A 14 0.59 -7.46 -6.15
N ASP A 15 0.35 -8.27 -7.18
CA ASP A 15 1.12 -9.49 -7.44
C ASP A 15 2.58 -9.20 -7.81
N GLU A 16 2.83 -8.13 -8.55
CA GLU A 16 4.19 -7.71 -8.91
C GLU A 16 4.96 -7.26 -7.65
N ILE A 17 4.34 -6.46 -6.78
CA ILE A 17 4.97 -6.03 -5.51
C ILE A 17 5.27 -7.25 -4.62
N SER A 18 4.32 -8.17 -4.50
CA SER A 18 4.49 -9.40 -3.71
C SER A 18 5.60 -10.29 -4.25
N TYR A 19 5.69 -10.41 -5.58
CA TYR A 19 6.77 -11.15 -6.22
C TYR A 19 8.14 -10.51 -5.94
N GLN A 20 8.23 -9.17 -6.05
CA GLN A 20 9.48 -8.45 -5.76
C GLN A 20 9.89 -8.56 -4.29
N TYR A 21 8.93 -8.47 -3.35
CA TYR A 21 9.20 -8.71 -1.93
C TYR A 21 9.74 -10.12 -1.71
N ALA A 22 9.09 -11.14 -2.28
CA ALA A 22 9.51 -12.54 -2.13
C ALA A 22 10.91 -12.80 -2.71
N ILE A 23 11.25 -12.21 -3.87
CA ILE A 23 12.62 -12.29 -4.41
C ILE A 23 13.61 -11.61 -3.47
N SER A 24 13.28 -10.40 -3.00
CA SER A 24 14.17 -9.62 -2.15
C SER A 24 14.47 -10.33 -0.83
N VAL A 25 13.46 -10.97 -0.21
CA VAL A 25 13.63 -11.80 0.98
C VAL A 25 14.59 -12.96 0.70
N LYS A 26 14.42 -13.67 -0.42
CA LYS A 26 15.32 -14.77 -0.81
C LYS A 26 16.75 -14.28 -1.05
N SER A 27 16.90 -13.18 -1.77
CA SER A 27 18.20 -12.59 -2.07
C SER A 27 18.94 -12.17 -0.80
N LEU A 28 18.24 -11.49 0.11
CA LEU A 28 18.81 -11.05 1.37
C LEU A 28 19.16 -12.25 2.27
N SER A 29 18.29 -13.25 2.32
CA SER A 29 18.56 -14.50 3.06
C SER A 29 19.79 -15.24 2.51
N LEU A 30 19.98 -15.23 1.18
CA LEU A 30 21.17 -15.81 0.55
C LEU A 30 22.43 -15.00 0.85
N PHE A 31 22.35 -13.66 0.85
CA PHE A 31 23.48 -12.78 1.15
C PHE A 31 24.08 -13.07 2.54
N TYR A 32 23.22 -13.26 3.54
CA TYR A 32 23.60 -13.62 4.92
C TYR A 32 23.80 -15.14 5.13
N SER A 33 23.79 -15.95 4.06
CA SER A 33 24.01 -17.39 4.18
C SER A 33 25.49 -17.75 4.00
N PRO A 34 26.03 -18.73 4.75
CA PRO A 34 27.37 -19.28 4.49
C PRO A 34 27.59 -19.86 3.09
N ILE A 35 26.51 -20.07 2.32
CA ILE A 35 26.57 -20.50 0.90
C ILE A 35 27.00 -19.35 -0.02
N ASN A 36 26.82 -18.09 0.39
CA ASN A 36 27.31 -16.93 -0.35
C ASN A 36 28.86 -17.00 -0.44
N PRO A 37 29.45 -17.00 -1.65
CA PRO A 37 30.90 -17.05 -1.81
C PRO A 37 31.65 -15.94 -1.07
N GLU A 38 31.01 -14.78 -0.87
CA GLU A 38 31.58 -13.61 -0.20
C GLU A 38 31.29 -13.57 1.31
N TYR A 39 30.58 -14.56 1.87
CA TYR A 39 30.14 -14.57 3.26
C TYR A 39 31.28 -14.35 4.26
N TYR A 40 32.36 -15.13 4.14
CA TYR A 40 33.48 -15.04 5.08
C TYR A 40 34.27 -13.73 4.95
N SER A 41 34.34 -13.13 3.76
CA SER A 41 35.01 -11.85 3.57
C SER A 41 34.18 -10.67 4.08
N GLU A 42 32.87 -10.67 3.83
CA GLU A 42 31.96 -9.60 4.27
C GLU A 42 31.80 -9.59 5.79
N PHE A 43 31.70 -10.77 6.40
CA PHE A 43 31.42 -10.90 7.84
C PHE A 43 32.65 -11.28 8.67
N GLN A 44 33.87 -11.05 8.17
CA GLN A 44 35.13 -11.48 8.82
C GLN A 44 35.30 -10.98 10.28
N PHE A 45 34.67 -9.85 10.62
CA PHE A 45 34.75 -9.22 11.95
C PHE A 45 33.45 -9.35 12.76
N TYR A 46 32.46 -10.08 12.24
CA TYR A 46 31.18 -10.27 12.89
C TYR A 46 31.16 -11.61 13.62
N THR A 47 30.46 -11.64 14.75
CA THR A 47 29.97 -12.87 15.36
C THR A 47 28.71 -13.35 14.64
N ASN A 48 28.41 -14.65 14.72
CA ASN A 48 27.16 -15.19 14.15
C ASN A 48 25.90 -14.49 14.70
N ILE A 49 25.94 -14.00 15.94
CA ILE A 49 24.83 -13.28 16.57
C ILE A 49 24.65 -11.91 15.90
N GLU A 50 25.73 -11.17 15.66
CA GLU A 50 25.67 -9.87 14.97
C GLU A 50 25.17 -10.01 13.54
N ILE A 51 25.57 -11.08 12.82
CA ILE A 51 25.09 -11.38 11.47
C ILE A 51 23.56 -11.58 11.46
N GLU A 52 23.05 -12.41 12.38
CA GLU A 52 21.60 -12.67 12.45
C GLU A 52 20.81 -11.44 12.89
N ILE A 53 21.32 -10.63 13.82
CA ILE A 53 20.67 -9.37 14.21
C ILE A 53 20.59 -8.42 13.00
N GLU A 54 21.70 -8.20 12.30
CA GLU A 54 21.72 -7.31 11.14
C GLU A 54 20.77 -7.82 10.04
N LYS A 55 20.76 -9.12 9.76
CA LYS A 55 19.86 -9.76 8.80
C LYS A 55 18.38 -9.51 9.15
N GLU A 56 17.98 -9.72 10.40
CA GLU A 56 16.60 -9.49 10.84
C GLU A 56 16.21 -8.02 10.73
N GLU A 57 17.12 -7.09 11.05
CA GLU A 57 16.90 -5.65 10.85
C GLU A 57 16.69 -5.31 9.37
N ARG A 58 17.51 -5.87 8.46
CA ARG A 58 17.36 -5.65 7.01
C ARG A 58 16.08 -6.28 6.45
N LEU A 59 15.70 -7.46 6.93
CA LEU A 59 14.43 -8.10 6.56
C LEU A 59 13.25 -7.24 7.02
N LYS A 60 13.30 -6.70 8.24
CA LYS A 60 12.24 -5.82 8.75
C LYS A 60 12.14 -4.51 7.97
N GLU A 61 13.27 -3.93 7.57
CA GLU A 61 13.27 -2.73 6.72
C GLU A 61 12.69 -3.00 5.34
N LEU A 62 13.05 -4.13 4.73
CA LEU A 62 12.49 -4.59 3.46
C LEU A 62 10.97 -4.77 3.55
N GLU A 63 10.49 -5.37 4.65
CA GLU A 63 9.07 -5.55 4.92
C GLU A 63 8.32 -4.21 5.00
N ASN A 64 8.86 -3.26 5.77
CA ASN A 64 8.29 -1.92 5.88
C ASN A 64 8.24 -1.19 4.53
N THR A 65 9.33 -1.25 3.75
CA THR A 65 9.43 -0.59 2.44
C THR A 65 8.45 -1.21 1.44
N SER A 66 8.32 -2.54 1.44
CA SER A 66 7.39 -3.25 0.55
C SER A 66 5.93 -2.99 0.93
N SER A 67 5.64 -2.91 2.23
CA SER A 67 4.32 -2.54 2.75
C SER A 67 3.93 -1.11 2.37
N MET A 68 4.88 -0.17 2.43
CA MET A 68 4.70 1.21 1.97
C MET A 68 4.33 1.26 0.48
N MET A 69 5.03 0.49 -0.37
CA MET A 69 4.74 0.41 -1.80
C MET A 69 3.34 -0.14 -2.07
N LEU A 70 2.93 -1.16 -1.31
CA LEU A 70 1.61 -1.76 -1.45
C LEU A 70 0.49 -0.80 -1.04
N LEU A 71 0.67 -0.07 0.07
CA LEU A 71 -0.27 0.96 0.52
C LEU A 71 -0.37 2.12 -0.45
N ALA A 72 0.74 2.56 -1.03
CA ALA A 72 0.75 3.58 -2.08
C ALA A 72 0.00 3.10 -3.34
N SER A 73 0.11 1.82 -3.69
CA SER A 73 -0.58 1.22 -4.83
C SER A 73 -2.08 1.09 -4.58
N ILE A 74 -2.49 0.77 -3.36
CA ILE A 74 -3.89 0.83 -2.92
C ILE A 74 -4.44 2.25 -3.06
N GLU A 75 -3.72 3.27 -2.58
CA GLU A 75 -4.13 4.67 -2.73
C GLU A 75 -4.29 5.05 -4.21
N ALA A 76 -3.32 4.70 -5.04
CA ALA A 76 -3.37 4.95 -6.47
C ALA A 76 -4.60 4.30 -7.12
N LEU A 77 -4.93 3.06 -6.76
CA LEU A 77 -6.11 2.34 -7.28
C LEU A 77 -7.41 3.10 -7.00
N PHE A 78 -7.60 3.58 -5.78
CA PHE A 78 -8.78 4.38 -5.40
C PHE A 78 -8.85 5.71 -6.17
N HIS A 79 -7.72 6.41 -6.30
CA HIS A 79 -7.67 7.67 -7.02
C HIS A 79 -7.90 7.50 -8.53
N VAL A 80 -7.36 6.43 -9.12
CA VAL A 80 -7.57 6.11 -10.54
C VAL A 80 -9.03 5.76 -10.81
N ASP A 81 -9.66 4.92 -9.99
CA ASP A 81 -11.09 4.61 -10.09
C ASP A 81 -11.95 5.87 -9.99
N TYR A 82 -11.67 6.73 -9.00
CA TYR A 82 -12.33 8.01 -8.82
C TYR A 82 -12.31 8.87 -10.10
N LEU A 83 -11.12 9.05 -10.69
CA LEU A 83 -10.97 9.84 -11.91
C LEU A 83 -11.69 9.20 -13.10
N ARG A 84 -11.58 7.87 -13.27
CA ARG A 84 -12.26 7.13 -14.34
C ARG A 84 -13.77 7.26 -14.25
N ARG A 85 -14.36 7.08 -13.07
CA ARG A 85 -15.80 7.27 -12.85
C ARG A 85 -16.25 8.70 -13.15
N CYS A 86 -15.43 9.70 -12.80
CA CYS A 86 -15.71 11.09 -13.14
C CYS A 86 -15.69 11.32 -14.66
N TYR A 87 -14.72 10.74 -15.37
CA TYR A 87 -14.55 10.93 -16.81
C TYR A 87 -15.57 10.17 -17.65
N TYR A 88 -15.89 8.92 -17.29
CA TYR A 88 -16.88 8.09 -17.98
C TYR A 88 -18.33 8.45 -17.64
N ARG A 89 -18.54 9.25 -16.58
CA ARG A 89 -19.86 9.81 -16.20
C ARG A 89 -20.95 8.74 -16.03
N LYS A 90 -20.61 7.58 -15.45
CA LYS A 90 -21.59 6.53 -15.15
C LYS A 90 -22.74 7.08 -14.28
N ARG A 91 -23.91 6.43 -14.40
CA ARG A 91 -25.17 6.87 -13.80
C ARG A 91 -25.39 6.32 -12.38
N ASP A 92 -24.51 5.46 -11.87
CA ASP A 92 -24.61 4.91 -10.52
C ASP A 92 -24.44 5.99 -9.43
N ALA A 93 -24.86 5.67 -8.21
CA ALA A 93 -24.85 6.60 -7.08
C ALA A 93 -23.42 7.08 -6.74
N LEU A 94 -22.46 6.17 -6.70
CA LEU A 94 -21.06 6.48 -6.40
C LEU A 94 -20.44 7.43 -7.43
N SER A 95 -20.60 7.14 -8.73
CA SER A 95 -20.09 8.01 -9.80
C SER A 95 -20.75 9.39 -9.84
N ARG A 96 -22.00 9.53 -9.39
CA ARG A 96 -22.64 10.85 -9.20
C ARG A 96 -22.02 11.60 -8.02
N ALA A 97 -21.80 10.93 -6.89
CA ALA A 97 -21.15 11.51 -5.72
C ALA A 97 -19.71 11.94 -6.02
N PHE A 98 -18.93 11.11 -6.72
CA PHE A 98 -17.57 11.45 -7.15
C PHE A 98 -17.52 12.68 -8.05
N ARG A 99 -18.45 12.83 -9.00
CA ARG A 99 -18.51 14.03 -9.85
C ARG A 99 -18.88 15.30 -9.09
N GLU A 100 -19.71 15.19 -8.06
CA GLU A 100 -19.98 16.31 -7.14
C GLU A 100 -18.71 16.72 -6.39
N LEU A 101 -17.99 15.74 -5.83
CA LEU A 101 -16.71 15.99 -5.16
C LEU A 101 -15.67 16.61 -6.12
N TYR A 102 -15.58 16.09 -7.35
CA TYR A 102 -14.63 16.56 -8.36
C TYR A 102 -14.83 18.01 -8.75
N ARG A 103 -16.09 18.47 -8.81
CA ARG A 103 -16.40 19.89 -9.06
C ARG A 103 -15.85 20.82 -7.98
N ARG A 104 -15.73 20.34 -6.74
CA ARG A 104 -15.28 21.13 -5.59
C ARG A 104 -13.77 21.04 -5.36
N LYS A 105 -13.22 19.82 -5.41
CA LYS A 105 -11.83 19.53 -5.01
C LYS A 105 -10.92 19.02 -6.12
N HIS A 106 -11.48 18.64 -7.27
CA HIS A 106 -10.74 18.10 -8.40
C HIS A 106 -9.89 16.88 -7.98
N THR A 107 -8.57 17.05 -7.87
CA THR A 107 -7.61 15.99 -7.53
C THR A 107 -7.03 16.13 -6.13
N GLN A 108 -7.35 17.21 -5.41
CA GLN A 108 -6.91 17.46 -4.04
C GLN A 108 -7.89 16.81 -3.06
N ILE A 109 -7.99 15.48 -3.13
CA ILE A 109 -8.94 14.68 -2.36
C ILE A 109 -8.19 13.74 -1.42
N SER A 110 -8.71 13.57 -0.20
CA SER A 110 -8.19 12.60 0.77
C SER A 110 -8.79 11.21 0.51
N LEU A 111 -7.95 10.17 0.49
CA LEU A 111 -8.43 8.80 0.44
C LEU A 111 -9.31 8.50 1.66
N GLU A 112 -8.78 8.74 2.86
CA GLU A 112 -9.39 8.28 4.12
C GLU A 112 -10.68 9.01 4.46
N ASP A 113 -10.69 10.34 4.30
CA ASP A 113 -11.80 11.18 4.75
C ASP A 113 -12.88 11.35 3.69
N GLU A 114 -12.53 11.21 2.41
CA GLU A 114 -13.44 11.56 1.33
C GLU A 114 -13.78 10.36 0.45
N LEU A 115 -12.77 9.72 -0.17
CA LEU A 115 -13.04 8.61 -1.08
C LEU A 115 -13.68 7.42 -0.33
N LEU A 116 -13.09 7.00 0.79
CA LEU A 116 -13.62 5.88 1.57
C LEU A 116 -15.00 6.19 2.17
N GLU A 117 -15.25 7.44 2.58
CA GLU A 117 -16.58 7.85 3.04
C GLU A 117 -17.62 7.77 1.93
N LEU A 118 -17.28 8.19 0.71
CA LEU A 118 -18.20 8.11 -0.42
C LEU A 118 -18.46 6.65 -0.84
N TRP A 119 -17.42 5.81 -0.85
CA TRP A 119 -17.57 4.36 -1.05
C TRP A 119 -18.51 3.75 0.00
N LYS A 120 -18.27 4.02 1.29
CA LYS A 120 -19.10 3.53 2.39
C LYS A 120 -20.57 3.92 2.26
N ARG A 121 -20.87 5.14 1.79
CA ARG A 121 -22.24 5.67 1.69
C ARG A 121 -22.99 5.24 0.44
N ASN A 122 -22.29 4.92 -0.65
CA ASN A 122 -22.89 4.76 -1.98
C ASN A 122 -22.65 3.37 -2.60
N SER A 123 -22.16 2.40 -1.83
CA SER A 123 -21.88 1.04 -2.29
C SER A 123 -22.16 0.00 -1.18
N ASN A 124 -21.93 -1.27 -1.49
CA ASN A 124 -22.12 -2.38 -0.54
C ASN A 124 -20.86 -2.72 0.29
N VAL A 125 -19.82 -1.88 0.21
CA VAL A 125 -18.59 -2.08 0.98
C VAL A 125 -18.90 -1.98 2.48
N THR A 126 -18.35 -2.90 3.26
CA THR A 126 -18.60 -2.94 4.70
C THR A 126 -17.86 -1.83 5.45
N ALA A 127 -18.49 -1.29 6.50
CA ALA A 127 -17.85 -0.32 7.38
C ALA A 127 -16.59 -0.88 8.07
N SER A 128 -16.55 -2.19 8.31
CA SER A 128 -15.39 -2.88 8.88
C SER A 128 -14.18 -2.80 7.94
N LEU A 129 -14.35 -3.15 6.66
CA LEU A 129 -13.26 -3.07 5.68
C LEU A 129 -12.76 -1.63 5.53
N VAL A 130 -13.65 -0.64 5.49
CA VAL A 130 -13.26 0.79 5.49
C VAL A 130 -12.42 1.15 6.73
N GLY A 131 -12.80 0.64 7.90
CA GLY A 131 -12.04 0.83 9.14
C GLY A 131 -10.64 0.19 9.08
N GLN A 132 -10.52 -1.00 8.50
CA GLN A 132 -9.23 -1.68 8.29
C GLN A 132 -8.33 -0.88 7.35
N ILE A 133 -8.86 -0.35 6.24
CA ILE A 133 -8.11 0.50 5.31
C ILE A 133 -7.56 1.73 6.05
N ARG A 134 -8.40 2.45 6.80
CA ARG A 134 -7.95 3.59 7.62
C ARG A 134 -6.88 3.19 8.63
N GLY A 135 -7.02 2.03 9.26
CA GLY A 135 -6.00 1.47 10.14
C GLY A 135 -4.64 1.33 9.45
N ALA A 136 -4.63 0.74 8.26
CA ALA A 136 -3.43 0.52 7.48
C ALA A 136 -2.83 1.85 6.97
N PHE A 137 -3.64 2.85 6.68
CA PHE A 137 -3.13 4.18 6.29
C PHE A 137 -2.52 4.97 7.46
N ARG A 138 -2.95 4.72 8.71
CA ARG A 138 -2.18 5.20 9.88
C ARG A 138 -0.80 4.57 9.96
N TYR A 139 -0.67 3.29 9.63
CA TYR A 139 0.63 2.61 9.51
C TYR A 139 1.46 3.21 8.37
N ARG A 140 0.86 3.44 7.19
CA ARG A 140 1.49 4.17 6.07
C ARG A 140 2.03 5.53 6.49
N HIS A 141 1.26 6.32 7.25
CA HIS A 141 1.68 7.62 7.74
C HIS A 141 2.91 7.50 8.64
N TRP A 142 2.89 6.57 9.59
CA TRP A 142 4.04 6.30 10.45
C TRP A 142 5.31 5.94 9.65
N LEU A 143 5.19 5.07 8.65
CA LEU A 143 6.29 4.73 7.74
C LEU A 143 6.80 5.97 6.97
N ALA A 144 5.89 6.74 6.38
CA ALA A 144 6.21 7.88 5.52
C ALA A 144 6.95 9.02 6.25
N HIS A 145 6.71 9.15 7.55
CA HIS A 145 7.36 10.16 8.39
C HIS A 145 8.64 9.64 9.06
N GLY A 146 9.16 8.48 8.66
CA GLY A 146 10.42 7.95 9.19
C GLY A 146 10.31 7.32 10.58
N ARG A 147 9.10 6.94 11.00
CA ARG A 147 8.85 6.11 12.19
C ARG A 147 9.35 6.72 13.52
N TYR A 148 9.44 8.05 13.62
CA TYR A 148 10.06 8.73 14.78
C TYR A 148 9.23 8.70 16.08
N TRP A 149 7.99 8.19 16.06
CA TRP A 149 7.13 8.10 17.23
C TRP A 149 6.50 6.71 17.37
N GLU A 150 6.00 6.38 18.56
CA GLU A 150 5.26 5.15 18.80
C GLU A 150 3.83 5.24 18.24
N PRO A 151 3.46 4.45 17.21
CA PRO A 151 2.18 4.63 16.53
C PRO A 151 1.04 3.89 17.23
N LYS A 152 -0.13 4.54 17.32
CA LYS A 152 -1.35 3.91 17.87
C LYS A 152 -2.12 3.20 16.76
N LEU A 153 -1.65 2.03 16.35
CA LEU A 153 -2.17 1.29 15.19
C LEU A 153 -3.34 0.36 15.52
N GLY A 154 -3.47 -0.08 16.78
CA GLY A 154 -4.52 -1.00 17.24
C GLY A 154 -4.31 -2.46 16.83
N GLN A 155 -3.34 -2.72 15.94
CA GLN A 155 -2.82 -4.04 15.58
C GLN A 155 -1.39 -3.92 15.06
N ALA A 156 -0.67 -5.04 15.01
CA ALA A 156 0.61 -5.12 14.32
C ALA A 156 0.38 -5.14 12.81
N TYR A 157 1.23 -4.43 12.07
CA TYR A 157 1.29 -4.50 10.62
C TYR A 157 2.65 -5.03 10.17
N ASP A 158 2.58 -5.91 9.19
CA ASP A 158 3.67 -6.54 8.46
C ASP A 158 3.28 -6.61 6.98
N PHE A 159 4.16 -7.13 6.12
CA PHE A 159 3.86 -7.22 4.69
C PHE A 159 2.65 -8.12 4.41
N GLU A 160 2.54 -9.25 5.10
CA GLU A 160 1.47 -10.22 4.87
C GLU A 160 0.09 -9.65 5.21
N SER A 161 -0.05 -8.97 6.34
CA SER A 161 -1.30 -8.31 6.76
C SER A 161 -1.74 -7.22 5.77
N VAL A 162 -0.80 -6.39 5.27
CA VAL A 162 -1.10 -5.39 4.23
C VAL A 162 -1.47 -6.05 2.91
N HIS A 163 -0.79 -7.13 2.53
CA HIS A 163 -1.11 -7.90 1.33
C HIS A 163 -2.48 -8.56 1.39
N ASN A 164 -2.83 -9.14 2.54
CA ASN A 164 -4.16 -9.69 2.77
C ASN A 164 -5.25 -8.60 2.68
N LEU A 165 -4.98 -7.40 3.19
CA LEU A 165 -5.87 -6.26 3.01
C LEU A 165 -5.98 -5.84 1.54
N ALA A 166 -4.88 -5.81 0.79
CA ALA A 166 -4.90 -5.51 -0.65
C ALA A 166 -5.82 -6.48 -1.42
N ARG A 167 -5.72 -7.79 -1.14
CA ARG A 167 -6.62 -8.80 -1.72
C ARG A 167 -8.08 -8.60 -1.29
N ALA A 168 -8.33 -8.27 -0.03
CA ALA A 168 -9.67 -8.01 0.46
C ALA A 168 -10.31 -6.79 -0.23
N ILE A 169 -9.52 -5.74 -0.46
CA ILE A 169 -9.93 -4.56 -1.22
C ILE A 169 -10.27 -4.95 -2.66
N ASP A 170 -9.39 -5.70 -3.33
CA ASP A 170 -9.59 -6.07 -4.73
C ASP A 170 -10.86 -6.90 -4.95
N ASN A 171 -11.17 -7.79 -4.00
CA ASN A 171 -12.36 -8.63 -4.05
C ASN A 171 -13.66 -7.88 -3.66
N SER A 172 -13.57 -6.80 -2.89
CA SER A 172 -14.74 -6.13 -2.31
C SER A 172 -15.14 -4.85 -3.04
N PHE A 173 -14.20 -4.21 -3.73
CA PHE A 173 -14.44 -2.95 -4.43
C PHE A 173 -14.51 -3.19 -5.94
N PRO A 174 -15.66 -2.91 -6.59
CA PRO A 174 -15.82 -3.08 -8.04
C PRO A 174 -15.15 -1.93 -8.81
N PHE A 175 -13.81 -1.83 -8.76
CA PHE A 175 -13.06 -0.75 -9.39
C PHE A 175 -13.20 -0.71 -10.91
N GLU A 176 -13.20 0.51 -11.47
CA GLU A 176 -13.04 0.74 -12.90
C GLU A 176 -11.56 0.65 -13.28
N ARG A 177 -11.13 -0.52 -13.78
CA ARG A 177 -9.75 -0.79 -14.20
C ARG A 177 -9.43 -0.35 -15.64
#